data_AF-A0A531LHI9-F1
#
_entry.id   AF-A0A531LHI9-F1
#
_cell.length_a   1.000
_cell.length_b   1.000
_cell.length_c   1.000
_cell.angle_alpha   90.00
_cell.angle_beta   90.00
_cell.angle_gamma   90.00
#
_symmetry.space_group_name_H-M   'P 1'
#
loop_
_entity.id
_entity.type
_entity.pdbx_description
1 polymer ?
#
loop_
_entity_poly.entity_id
_entity_poly.type
_entity_poly.pdbx_seq_one_letter_code
_entity_poly.pdbx_strand_id
1 'polypeptide(L)'
;AWGCLVEVVGVSASVTMGGHIGPLLGGFLLGGTFIAITALGLQSGRQLAPQAPRRILASMTASFGLGQIIGPIVAGLLAEASGDFFLASIVAAAVLLVSGAVIWSAAPKSP
;
A
#
# COMPACT_ATOMS: atom_id res chain seq x y z
N ALA A 1 8.68 -1.35 -4.87
CA ALA A 1 8.41 -0.28 -5.85
C ALA A 1 7.38 -0.75 -6.88
N TRP A 2 7.69 -1.73 -7.74
CA TRP A 2 6.77 -2.20 -8.79
C TRP A 2 5.39 -2.65 -8.28
N GLY A 3 5.34 -3.45 -7.21
CA GLY A 3 4.06 -3.84 -6.61
C GLY A 3 3.21 -2.63 -6.21
N CYS A 4 3.81 -1.62 -5.56
CA CYS A 4 3.09 -0.40 -5.17
C CYS A 4 2.54 0.35 -6.40
N LEU A 5 3.27 0.39 -7.52
CA LEU A 5 2.77 1.03 -8.75
C LEU A 5 1.56 0.29 -9.33
N VAL A 6 1.54 -1.03 -9.25
CA VAL A 6 0.38 -1.83 -9.65
C VAL A 6 -0.81 -1.56 -8.72
N GLU A 7 -0.57 -1.43 -7.41
CA GLU A 7 -1.63 -1.05 -6.46
C GLU A 7 -2.16 0.36 -6.71
N VAL A 8 -1.31 1.32 -7.07
CA VAL A 8 -1.74 2.67 -7.49
C VAL A 8 -2.73 2.56 -8.65
N VAL A 9 -2.39 1.79 -9.68
CA VAL A 9 -3.28 1.57 -10.83
C VAL A 9 -4.58 0.90 -10.40
N GLY A 10 -4.53 -0.15 -9.57
CA GLY A 10 -5.72 -0.86 -9.10
C GLY A 10 -6.64 0.01 -8.24
N VAL A 11 -6.08 0.78 -7.31
CA VAL A 11 -6.84 1.67 -6.42
C VAL A 11 -7.42 2.85 -7.18
N SER A 12 -6.69 3.45 -8.12
CA SER A 12 -7.25 4.50 -8.98
C SER A 12 -8.35 3.95 -9.90
N ALA A 13 -8.12 2.81 -10.54
CA ALA A 13 -9.09 2.19 -11.44
C ALA A 13 -10.41 1.82 -10.73
N SER A 14 -10.36 1.46 -9.45
CA SER A 14 -11.55 1.09 -8.68
C SER A 14 -12.57 2.21 -8.53
N VAL A 15 -12.13 3.47 -8.65
CA VAL A 15 -12.98 4.65 -8.50
C VAL A 15 -13.11 5.50 -9.77
N THR A 16 -12.19 5.37 -10.73
CA THR A 16 -12.27 6.11 -12.00
C THR A 16 -13.03 5.37 -13.09
N MET A 17 -13.12 4.03 -13.02
CA MET A 17 -13.88 3.24 -13.98
C MET A 17 -15.31 3.04 -13.47
N GLY A 18 -16.30 3.48 -14.26
CA GLY A 18 -17.70 3.28 -13.94
C GLY A 18 -18.14 1.80 -13.97
N GLY A 19 -19.25 1.51 -13.31
CA GLY A 19 -19.82 0.16 -13.23
C GLY A 19 -19.01 -0.79 -12.33
N HIS A 20 -19.20 -2.10 -12.54
CA HIS A 20 -18.61 -3.13 -11.67
C HIS A 20 -17.16 -3.48 -12.02
N ILE A 21 -16.68 -3.08 -13.19
CA ILE A 21 -15.36 -3.47 -13.71
C ILE A 21 -14.23 -2.84 -12.87
N GLY A 22 -14.37 -1.57 -12.48
CA GLY A 22 -13.37 -0.86 -11.68
C GLY A 22 -13.05 -1.60 -10.38
N PRO A 23 -14.03 -1.83 -9.49
CA PRO A 23 -13.80 -2.54 -8.24
C PRO A 23 -13.25 -3.97 -8.43
N LEU A 24 -13.70 -4.70 -9.47
CA LEU A 24 -13.18 -6.05 -9.77
C LEU A 24 -11.70 -6.02 -10.18
N LEU A 25 -11.33 -5.08 -11.06
CA LEU A 25 -9.94 -4.90 -11.47
C LEU A 25 -9.07 -4.45 -10.29
N GLY A 26 -9.57 -3.51 -9.49
CA GLY A 26 -8.89 -3.06 -8.27
C GLY A 26 -8.65 -4.21 -7.29
N GLY A 27 -9.68 -5.03 -7.03
CA GLY A 27 -9.58 -6.21 -6.17
C GLY A 27 -8.58 -7.25 -6.70
N PHE A 28 -8.56 -7.50 -8.02
CA PHE A 28 -7.61 -8.41 -8.64
C PHE A 28 -6.17 -7.91 -8.53
N LEU A 29 -5.91 -6.65 -8.90
CA LEU A 29 -4.56 -6.07 -8.88
C LEU A 29 -4.03 -5.96 -7.45
N LEU A 30 -4.83 -5.42 -6.52
CA LEU A 30 -4.48 -5.32 -5.11
C LEU A 30 -4.26 -6.70 -4.49
N GLY A 31 -5.17 -7.65 -4.72
CA GLY A 31 -5.07 -9.01 -4.18
C GLY A 31 -3.83 -9.76 -4.66
N GLY A 32 -3.47 -9.60 -5.93
CA GLY A 32 -2.27 -10.22 -6.51
C GLY A 32 -0.95 -9.64 -5.99
N THR A 33 -0.91 -8.35 -5.63
CA THR A 33 0.33 -7.68 -5.22
C THR A 33 0.51 -7.60 -3.71
N PHE A 34 -0.56 -7.41 -2.95
CA PHE A 34 -0.48 -7.12 -1.52
C PHE A 34 0.27 -8.21 -0.75
N ILE A 35 -0.02 -9.47 -1.04
CA ILE A 35 0.67 -10.62 -0.43
C ILE A 35 2.14 -10.64 -0.81
N ALA A 36 2.47 -10.40 -2.09
CA ALA A 36 3.84 -10.39 -2.57
C ALA A 36 4.66 -9.27 -1.94
N ILE A 37 4.14 -8.04 -1.89
CA ILE A 37 4.79 -6.88 -1.26
C ILE A 37 5.03 -7.14 0.22
N THR A 38 4.03 -7.68 0.92
CA THR A 38 4.15 -7.99 2.36
C THR A 38 5.23 -9.05 2.61
N ALA A 39 5.23 -10.15 1.85
CA ALA A 39 6.20 -11.23 1.98
C ALA A 39 7.64 -10.74 1.70
N LEU A 40 7.82 -10.03 0.59
CA LEU A 40 9.12 -9.45 0.21
C LEU A 40 9.57 -8.39 1.24
N GLY A 41 8.66 -7.56 1.73
CA GLY A 41 8.95 -6.57 2.76
C GLY A 41 9.47 -7.21 4.04
N LEU A 42 8.78 -8.22 4.56
CA LEU A 42 9.21 -8.96 5.76
C LEU A 42 10.56 -9.67 5.54
N GLN A 43 10.78 -10.23 4.35
CA GLN A 43 12.06 -10.82 3.97
C GLN A 43 13.18 -9.78 3.96
N SER A 44 12.98 -8.63 3.30
CA SER A 44 13.95 -7.53 3.27
C SER A 44 14.22 -6.96 4.66
N GLY A 45 13.19 -6.79 5.50
CA GLY A 45 13.36 -6.33 6.88
C GLY A 45 14.28 -7.24 7.69
N ARG A 46 14.14 -8.57 7.53
CA ARG A 46 15.05 -9.55 8.16
C ARG A 46 16.48 -9.42 7.64
N GLN A 47 16.66 -9.23 6.34
CA GLN A 47 17.99 -9.08 5.72
C GLN A 47 18.69 -7.77 6.15
N LEU A 48 17.93 -6.70 6.37
CA LEU A 48 18.46 -5.39 6.80
C LEU A 48 18.83 -5.36 8.29
N ALA A 49 18.18 -6.18 9.13
CA ALA A 49 18.46 -6.25 10.57
C ALA A 49 18.84 -7.69 11.01
N PRO A 50 19.96 -8.25 10.49
CA PRO A 50 20.35 -9.63 10.75
C PRO A 50 20.64 -9.91 12.23
N GLN A 51 21.06 -8.89 12.98
CA GLN A 51 21.36 -9.00 14.41
C GLN A 51 20.11 -8.94 15.32
N ALA A 52 18.96 -8.48 14.80
CA ALA A 52 17.74 -8.31 15.59
C ALA A 52 16.45 -8.59 14.78
N PRO A 53 16.30 -9.75 14.13
CA PRO A 53 15.20 -10.04 13.22
C PRO A 53 13.82 -10.05 13.91
N ARG A 54 13.74 -10.45 15.19
CA ARG A 54 12.47 -10.40 15.93
C ARG A 54 11.99 -8.97 16.16
N ARG A 55 12.91 -8.06 16.48
CA ARG A 55 12.59 -6.65 16.76
C ARG A 55 12.11 -5.92 15.51
N ILE A 56 12.77 -6.12 14.37
CA ILE A 56 12.34 -5.49 13.11
C ILE A 56 10.96 -6.00 12.70
N LEU A 57 10.70 -7.30 12.77
CA LEU A 57 9.39 -7.86 12.42
C LEU A 57 8.29 -7.34 13.36
N ALA A 58 8.55 -7.25 14.67
CA ALA A 58 7.61 -6.65 15.62
C ALA A 58 7.28 -5.18 15.26
N SER A 59 8.29 -4.39 14.88
CA SER A 59 8.08 -3.00 14.44
C SER A 59 7.30 -2.90 13.13
N MET A 60 7.53 -3.81 12.19
CA MET A 60 6.79 -3.87 10.92
C MET A 60 5.33 -4.23 11.15
N THR A 61 5.05 -5.22 12.01
CA THR A 61 3.68 -5.59 12.39
C THR A 61 2.97 -4.45 13.11
N ALA A 62 3.65 -3.77 14.04
CA ALA A 62 3.08 -2.61 14.72
C ALA A 62 2.77 -1.47 13.74
N SER A 63 3.66 -1.21 12.78
CA SER A 63 3.45 -0.20 11.73
C SER A 63 2.27 -0.57 10.81
N PHE A 64 2.14 -1.85 10.45
CA PHE A 64 1.00 -2.34 9.69
C PHE A 64 -0.31 -2.16 10.45
N GLY A 65 -0.34 -2.51 11.74
CA GLY A 65 -1.50 -2.31 12.61
C GLY A 65 -1.90 -0.84 12.75
N LEU A 66 -0.93 0.07 12.88
CA LEU A 66 -1.20 1.52 12.86
C LEU A 66 -1.86 1.96 11.55
N GLY A 67 -1.37 1.47 10.41
CA GLY A 67 -1.99 1.72 9.10
C GLY A 67 -3.44 1.22 9.02
N GLN A 68 -3.73 0.05 9.59
CA GLN A 68 -5.09 -0.53 9.65
C GLN A 68 -6.06 0.28 10.53
N ILE A 69 -5.55 1.07 11.48
CA ILE A 69 -6.37 1.98 12.31
C ILE A 69 -6.54 3.33 11.60
N ILE A 70 -5.44 3.94 11.15
CA ILE A 70 -5.44 5.28 10.56
C ILE A 70 -6.17 5.28 9.21
N GLY A 71 -5.98 4.24 8.40
CA GLY A 71 -6.55 4.15 7.05
C GLY A 71 -8.08 4.30 7.02
N PRO A 72 -8.85 3.47 7.73
CA PRO A 72 -10.31 3.59 7.80
C PRO A 72 -10.80 4.91 8.40
N ILE A 73 -10.08 5.46 9.39
CA ILE A 73 -10.43 6.76 9.99
C ILE A 73 -10.34 7.86 8.93
N VAL A 74 -9.20 7.97 8.24
CA VAL A 74 -8.99 8.99 7.21
C VAL A 74 -9.94 8.77 6.02
N ALA A 75 -10.11 7.53 5.56
CA ALA A 75 -11.02 7.21 4.47
C ALA A 75 -12.48 7.55 4.80
N GLY A 76 -12.93 7.26 6.03
CA GLY A 76 -14.26 7.60 6.51
C GLY A 76 -14.49 9.10 6.57
N LEU A 77 -13.54 9.86 7.14
CA LEU A 77 -13.64 11.33 7.21
C LEU A 77 -13.66 11.98 5.82
N LEU A 78 -12.83 11.48 4.89
CA LEU A 78 -12.83 11.96 3.52
C LEU A 78 -14.13 11.62 2.81
N ALA A 79 -14.65 10.41 2.98
CA ALA A 79 -15.89 9.98 2.36
C ALA A 79 -17.12 10.72 2.91
N GLU A 80 -17.14 11.03 4.21
CA GLU A 80 -18.18 11.87 4.81
C GLU A 80 -18.13 13.30 4.25
N ALA A 81 -16.93 13.85 4.02
CA ALA A 81 -16.76 15.19 3.48
C ALA A 81 -17.03 15.29 1.96
N SER A 82 -16.68 14.27 1.16
CA SER A 82 -16.88 14.30 -0.30
C SER A 82 -18.18 13.64 -0.77
N GLY A 83 -18.82 12.82 0.06
CA GLY A 83 -20.04 12.07 -0.26
C GLY A 83 -19.80 10.74 -0.98
N ASP A 84 -18.54 10.38 -1.24
CA ASP A 84 -18.13 9.13 -1.90
C ASP A 84 -16.71 8.70 -1.50
N PHE A 85 -16.23 7.56 -2.01
CA PHE A 85 -14.85 7.10 -1.74
C PHE A 85 -13.83 7.56 -2.79
N PHE A 86 -14.18 8.44 -3.73
CA PHE A 86 -13.27 8.85 -4.79
C PHE A 86 -12.03 9.54 -4.21
N LEU A 87 -12.25 10.58 -3.38
CA LEU A 87 -11.16 11.32 -2.76
C LEU A 87 -10.31 10.44 -1.84
N ALA A 88 -10.95 9.59 -1.04
CA ALA A 88 -10.27 8.65 -0.16
C ALA A 88 -9.36 7.68 -0.93
N SER A 89 -9.85 7.11 -2.03
CA SER A 89 -9.08 6.19 -2.89
C SER A 89 -7.92 6.88 -3.59
N ILE A 90 -8.10 8.11 -4.08
CA ILE A 90 -7.00 8.86 -4.72
C ILE A 90 -5.92 9.22 -3.69
N VAL A 91 -6.29 9.58 -2.46
CA VAL A 91 -5.32 9.79 -1.37
C VAL A 91 -4.57 8.49 -1.05
N ALA A 92 -5.27 7.35 -0.97
CA ALA A 92 -4.63 6.05 -0.76
C ALA A 92 -3.63 5.72 -1.91
N ALA A 93 -4.00 5.98 -3.16
CA ALA A 93 -3.13 5.82 -4.31
C ALA A 93 -1.89 6.75 -4.23
N ALA A 94 -2.05 8.01 -3.79
CA ALA A 94 -0.92 8.91 -3.58
C ALA A 94 0.05 8.39 -2.49
N VAL A 95 -0.47 7.85 -1.39
CA VAL A 95 0.34 7.24 -0.32
C VAL A 95 1.10 6.00 -0.82
N LEU A 96 0.48 5.17 -1.66
CA LEU A 96 1.14 4.04 -2.31
C LEU A 96 2.26 4.49 -3.26
N LEU A 97 2.04 5.57 -4.01
CA LEU A 97 3.05 6.17 -4.88
C LEU A 97 4.27 6.65 -4.08
N VAL A 98 4.03 7.38 -2.98
CA VAL A 98 5.09 7.83 -2.05
C VAL A 98 5.84 6.62 -1.46
N SER A 99 5.11 5.59 -1.04
CA SER A 99 5.71 4.35 -0.52
C SER A 99 6.60 3.67 -1.57
N GLY A 100 6.14 3.61 -2.83
CA GLY A 100 6.92 3.12 -3.96
C GLY A 100 8.22 3.90 -4.17
N ALA A 101 8.16 5.23 -4.08
CA ALA A 101 9.31 6.12 -4.20
C ALA A 101 10.30 5.95 -3.04
N VAL A 102 9.82 5.81 -1.80
CA VAL A 102 10.67 5.52 -0.63
C VAL A 102 11.40 4.20 -0.81
N ILE A 103 10.69 3.14 -1.21
CA ILE A 103 11.31 1.83 -1.48
C ILE A 103 12.36 1.94 -2.61
N TRP A 104 12.05 2.66 -3.68
CA TRP A 104 12.98 2.87 -4.79
C TRP A 104 14.24 3.62 -4.34
N SER A 105 14.10 4.64 -3.49
CA SER A 105 15.23 5.42 -2.99
C SER A 105 16.18 4.60 -2.10
N ALA A 106 15.62 3.64 -1.35
CA ALA A 106 16.34 2.76 -0.44
C ALA A 106 16.94 1.52 -1.13
N ALA A 107 16.55 1.24 -2.39
CA ALA A 107 17.11 0.13 -3.15
C ALA A 107 18.62 0.40 -3.43
N PRO A 108 19.50 -0.60 -3.23
CA PRO A 108 20.90 -0.47 -3.62
C PRO A 108 20.96 -0.16 -5.13
N LYS A 109 21.42 1.04 -5.49
CA LYS A 109 21.69 1.35 -6.89
C LYS A 109 22.93 0.55 -7.25
N SER A 110 22.79 -0.44 -8.13
CA SER A 110 23.93 -1.14 -8.71
C SER A 110 24.86 -0.13 -9.39
N PRO A 111 26.20 -0.28 -9.26
CA PRO A 111 27.17 0.58 -9.94
C PRO A 111 27.03 0.51 -11.47
#